data_AF-K7ZJL1-F1
#
_entry.id   AF-K7ZJL1-F1
#
_cell.length_a   1.000
_cell.length_b   1.000
_cell.length_c   1.000
_cell.angle_alpha   90.00
_cell.angle_beta   90.00
_cell.angle_gamma   90.00
#
_symmetry.space_group_name_H-M   'P 1'
#
loop_
_entity.id
_entity.type
_entity.pdbx_description
1 polymer ?
#
loop_
_entity_poly.entity_id
_entity_poly.type
_entity_poly.pdbx_seq_one_letter_code
_entity_poly.pdbx_strand_id
1 'polypeptide(L)'
;VDFMEKFHRDFIVHFTSCKSPHEIIGVLAKTYYAEKNHIDPSRIVMVSIMPCTAKKYEIYRSGEMYASGYQDIDVVLCTREMARMIKQAGVDFNRIPEEGADSILGEYAGSGVIFGATGGVAEAALRSAHYFITGEEVKKVEFNQIRGLQSIKEARVKIGQYDVNVAVAHGLNHVEYVLNKVREAKKNNQPVPYQLIEV
;
A
#
# COMPACT_ATOMS: atom_id res chain seq x y z
N VAL A 1 10.34 -2.49 -1.62
CA VAL A 1 11.31 -1.39 -1.79
C VAL A 1 12.75 -1.86 -1.59
N ASP A 2 13.12 -2.35 -0.40
CA ASP A 2 14.48 -2.84 -0.11
C ASP A 2 15.03 -3.85 -1.15
N PHE A 3 14.19 -4.82 -1.56
CA PHE A 3 14.52 -5.77 -2.63
C PHE A 3 14.90 -5.07 -3.96
N MET A 4 14.15 -4.04 -4.34
CA MET A 4 14.39 -3.29 -5.57
C MET A 4 15.66 -2.42 -5.46
N GLU A 5 15.89 -1.75 -4.32
CA GLU A 5 17.10 -0.95 -4.08
C GLU A 5 18.40 -1.79 -4.10
N LYS A 6 18.31 -3.06 -3.67
CA LYS A 6 19.44 -3.99 -3.64
C LYS A 6 19.67 -4.72 -4.96
N PHE A 7 18.61 -5.21 -5.60
CA PHE A 7 18.73 -6.17 -6.72
C PHE A 7 18.24 -5.63 -8.07
N HIS A 8 17.43 -4.56 -8.10
CA HIS A 8 16.80 -4.04 -9.31
C HIS A 8 16.84 -2.51 -9.38
N ARG A 9 18.04 -1.94 -9.21
CA ARG A 9 18.26 -0.48 -9.20
C ARG A 9 17.83 0.22 -10.48
N ASP A 10 17.86 -0.50 -11.60
CA ASP A 10 17.38 -0.03 -12.91
C ASP A 10 15.89 0.34 -12.91
N PHE A 11 15.11 -0.18 -11.95
CA PHE A 11 13.68 0.11 -11.80
C PHE A 11 13.35 1.21 -10.78
N ILE A 12 14.35 1.80 -10.09
CA ILE A 12 14.10 2.86 -9.09
C ILE A 12 13.30 4.02 -9.69
N VAL A 13 13.62 4.43 -10.92
CA VAL A 13 12.96 5.54 -11.62
C VAL A 13 11.50 5.26 -11.99
N HIS A 14 11.08 4.00 -11.95
CA HIS A 14 9.71 3.57 -12.24
C HIS A 14 8.91 3.31 -10.96
N PHE A 15 9.55 3.33 -9.79
CA PHE A 15 8.88 3.12 -8.53
C PHE A 15 8.03 4.35 -8.19
N THR A 16 6.82 4.12 -7.67
CA THR A 16 5.94 5.22 -7.28
C THR A 16 6.61 6.10 -6.22
N SER A 17 6.49 7.42 -6.38
CA SER A 17 6.93 8.39 -5.36
C SER A 17 5.98 8.45 -4.17
N CYS A 18 4.82 7.80 -4.26
CA CYS A 18 3.86 7.75 -3.18
C CYS A 18 4.42 6.95 -1.99
N LYS A 19 4.35 7.55 -0.79
CA LYS A 19 4.59 6.86 0.47
C LYS A 19 3.59 5.71 0.64
N SER A 20 3.93 4.73 1.46
CA SER A 20 2.97 3.66 1.79
C SER A 20 1.83 4.22 2.66
N PRO A 21 0.63 3.60 2.67
CA PRO A 21 -0.49 4.07 3.51
C PRO A 21 -0.10 4.21 4.99
N HIS A 22 0.78 3.32 5.46
CA HIS A 22 1.40 3.35 6.78
C HIS A 22 2.06 4.71 7.05
N GLU A 23 3.00 5.10 6.19
CA GLU A 23 3.77 6.36 6.31
C GLU A 23 2.93 7.61 6.01
N ILE A 24 1.99 7.52 5.06
CA ILE A 24 1.07 8.63 4.77
C ILE A 24 0.25 8.98 6.02
N ILE A 25 -0.33 7.98 6.69
CA ILE A 25 -1.10 8.21 7.91
C ILE A 25 -0.21 8.76 9.04
N GLY A 26 1.03 8.31 9.17
CA GLY A 26 1.99 8.86 10.15
C GLY A 26 2.21 10.36 9.96
N VAL A 27 2.45 10.81 8.73
CA VAL A 27 2.56 12.23 8.40
C VAL A 27 1.28 12.98 8.74
N LEU A 28 0.12 12.46 8.32
CA LEU A 28 -1.17 13.11 8.54
C LEU A 28 -1.53 13.19 10.03
N ALA A 29 -1.14 12.21 10.84
CA ALA A 29 -1.35 12.21 12.29
C ALA A 29 -0.62 13.37 12.98
N LYS A 30 0.62 13.65 12.56
CA LYS A 30 1.47 14.71 13.16
C LYS A 30 1.34 16.08 12.50
N THR A 31 0.63 16.16 11.38
CA THR A 31 0.36 17.43 10.67
C THR A 31 -1.12 17.77 10.75
N TYR A 32 -1.92 17.20 9.86
CA TYR A 32 -3.36 17.49 9.74
C TYR A 32 -4.14 17.21 11.03
N TYR A 33 -3.98 16.03 11.63
CA TYR A 33 -4.71 15.67 12.86
C TYR A 33 -4.28 16.53 14.05
N ALA A 34 -2.98 16.78 14.19
CA ALA A 34 -2.42 17.64 15.22
C ALA A 34 -2.98 19.07 15.12
N GLU A 35 -3.00 19.64 13.91
CA GLU A 35 -3.58 20.96 13.64
C GLU A 35 -5.07 21.00 13.97
N LYS A 36 -5.86 20.04 13.48
CA LYS A 36 -7.31 19.98 13.68
C LYS A 36 -7.72 19.84 15.14
N ASN A 37 -6.92 19.17 15.96
CA ASN A 37 -7.20 18.95 17.37
C ASN A 37 -6.44 19.91 18.29
N HIS A 38 -5.68 20.87 17.74
CA HIS A 38 -4.84 21.80 18.50
C HIS A 38 -3.85 21.09 19.44
N ILE A 39 -3.27 19.98 18.98
CA ILE A 39 -2.28 19.17 19.71
C ILE A 39 -0.89 19.52 19.20
N ASP A 40 0.06 19.71 20.10
CA ASP A 40 1.48 19.79 19.75
C ASP A 40 1.94 18.46 19.12
N PRO A 41 2.43 18.43 17.87
CA PRO A 41 2.85 17.21 17.19
C PRO A 41 3.90 16.40 17.97
N SER A 42 4.74 17.05 18.77
CA SER A 42 5.76 16.38 19.60
C SER A 42 5.17 15.50 20.71
N ARG A 43 3.89 15.72 21.05
CA ARG A 43 3.15 14.95 22.06
C ARG A 43 2.41 13.75 21.46
N ILE A 44 2.39 13.60 20.14
CA ILE A 44 1.72 12.49 19.46
C ILE A 44 2.68 11.32 19.35
N VAL A 45 2.29 10.19 19.95
CA VAL A 45 2.97 8.90 19.76
C VAL A 45 2.13 8.04 18.82
N MET A 46 2.63 7.86 17.61
CA MET A 46 1.98 7.08 16.57
C MET A 46 2.41 5.61 16.65
N VAL A 47 1.47 4.76 17.07
CA VAL A 47 1.66 3.31 17.16
C VAL A 47 0.88 2.63 16.02
N SER A 48 1.60 1.85 15.22
CA SER A 48 1.06 1.17 14.06
C SER A 48 1.03 -0.34 14.26
N ILE A 49 -0.08 -0.98 13.91
CA ILE A 49 -0.26 -2.44 13.98
C ILE A 49 -0.22 -3.01 12.55
N MET A 50 0.79 -3.84 12.27
CA MET A 50 1.07 -4.31 10.91
C MET A 50 1.18 -5.84 10.83
N PRO A 51 0.70 -6.47 9.74
CA PRO A 51 0.87 -7.92 9.55
C PRO A 51 2.28 -8.31 9.05
N CYS A 52 3.21 -7.35 8.96
CA CYS A 52 4.53 -7.53 8.36
C CYS A 52 5.64 -6.96 9.25
N THR A 53 6.75 -7.69 9.38
CA THR A 53 7.94 -7.22 10.13
C THR A 53 8.73 -6.17 9.35
N ALA A 54 8.67 -6.16 8.01
CA ALA A 54 9.38 -5.18 7.19
C ALA A 54 8.92 -3.74 7.47
N LYS A 55 7.69 -3.56 7.97
CA LYS A 55 7.17 -2.26 8.40
C LYS A 55 7.91 -1.67 9.59
N LYS A 56 8.55 -2.50 10.42
CA LYS A 56 9.45 -2.01 11.48
C LYS A 56 10.69 -1.33 10.89
N TYR A 57 11.24 -1.86 9.81
CA TYR A 57 12.36 -1.24 9.11
C TYR A 57 11.95 0.02 8.33
N GLU A 58 10.74 0.03 7.77
CA GLU A 58 10.23 1.14 6.96
C GLU A 58 10.34 2.49 7.68
N ILE A 59 9.95 2.57 8.96
CA ILE A 59 9.84 3.83 9.71
C ILE A 59 11.17 4.57 9.87
N TYR A 60 12.33 3.91 9.70
CA TYR A 60 13.65 4.55 9.79
C TYR A 60 14.51 4.32 8.54
N ARG A 61 13.90 3.85 7.44
CA ARG A 61 14.62 3.49 6.21
C ARG A 61 15.28 4.69 5.53
N SER A 62 14.63 5.85 5.53
CA SER A 62 15.14 7.06 4.88
C SER A 62 14.75 8.31 5.66
N GLY A 63 15.40 9.45 5.37
CA GLY A 63 15.02 10.75 5.92
C GLY A 63 13.62 11.20 5.54
N GLU A 64 12.99 10.57 4.54
CA GLU A 64 11.62 10.85 4.16
C GLU A 64 10.61 10.37 5.20
N MET A 65 10.97 9.47 6.12
CA MET A 65 10.10 8.98 7.21
C MET A 65 10.00 9.98 8.37
N TYR A 66 10.49 11.21 8.13
CA TYR A 66 10.42 12.34 9.04
C TYR A 66 9.74 13.55 8.37
N ALA A 67 8.85 13.31 7.40
CA ALA A 67 8.31 14.39 6.58
C ALA A 67 7.42 15.36 7.37
N SER A 68 6.88 14.92 8.52
CA SER A 68 6.18 15.78 9.48
C SER A 68 7.10 16.71 10.29
N GLY A 69 8.43 16.59 10.17
CA GLY A 69 9.40 17.23 11.05
C GLY A 69 9.70 16.45 12.33
N TYR A 70 8.97 15.36 12.56
CA TYR A 70 9.18 14.37 13.61
C TYR A 70 9.28 12.99 12.96
N GLN A 71 9.64 11.97 13.74
CA GLN A 71 9.49 10.58 13.32
C GLN A 71 8.01 10.35 12.94
N ASP A 72 7.68 10.05 11.68
CA ASP A 72 6.29 10.00 11.22
C ASP A 72 5.51 8.89 11.95
N ILE A 73 6.18 7.77 12.25
CA ILE A 73 5.64 6.63 13.00
C ILE A 73 6.63 6.19 14.07
N ASP A 74 6.21 6.25 15.34
CA ASP A 74 7.11 6.03 16.47
C ASP A 74 7.32 4.55 16.76
N VAL A 75 6.25 3.73 16.65
CA VAL A 75 6.30 2.31 17.02
C VAL A 75 5.51 1.47 16.04
N VAL A 76 6.06 0.32 15.64
CA VAL A 76 5.37 -0.69 14.86
C VAL A 76 5.31 -2.01 15.63
N LEU A 77 4.09 -2.50 15.85
CA LEU A 77 3.81 -3.81 16.43
C LEU A 77 3.28 -4.73 15.35
N CYS A 78 3.76 -5.97 15.33
CA CYS A 78 3.14 -7.00 14.54
C CYS A 78 1.80 -7.45 15.16
N THR A 79 0.88 -7.99 14.36
CA THR A 79 -0.39 -8.55 14.84
C THR A 79 -0.21 -9.53 16.01
N ARG A 80 0.87 -10.33 15.98
CA ARG A 80 1.23 -11.27 17.06
C ARG A 80 1.64 -10.58 18.37
N GLU A 81 2.30 -9.43 18.28
CA GLU A 81 2.70 -8.64 19.45
C GLU A 81 1.48 -7.99 20.10
N MET A 82 0.60 -7.39 19.29
CA MET A 82 -0.67 -6.86 19.76
C MET A 82 -1.54 -7.94 20.43
N ALA A 83 -1.67 -9.11 19.79
CA ALA A 83 -2.43 -10.22 20.36
C ALA A 83 -1.87 -10.71 21.71
N ARG A 84 -0.55 -10.64 21.93
CA ARG A 84 0.06 -10.95 23.23
C ARG A 84 -0.24 -9.89 24.26
N MET A 85 -0.20 -8.60 23.90
CA MET A 85 -0.53 -7.49 24.80
C MET A 85 -1.98 -7.57 25.28
N ILE A 86 -2.93 -7.83 24.36
CA ILE A 86 -4.36 -8.01 24.71
C ILE A 86 -4.52 -9.15 25.73
N LYS A 87 -3.87 -10.30 25.49
CA LYS A 87 -3.92 -11.44 26.42
C LYS A 87 -3.27 -11.15 27.77
N GLN A 88 -2.14 -10.44 27.79
CA GLN A 88 -1.46 -10.04 29.02
C GLN A 88 -2.25 -9.04 29.85
N ALA A 89 -3.04 -8.18 29.20
CA ALA A 89 -3.96 -7.26 29.86
C ALA A 89 -5.20 -7.96 30.45
N GLY A 90 -5.37 -9.28 30.25
CA GLY A 90 -6.52 -10.03 30.73
C GLY A 90 -7.82 -9.74 29.96
N VAL A 91 -7.71 -9.16 28.76
CA VAL A 91 -8.87 -8.78 27.94
C VAL A 91 -9.34 -9.99 27.12
N ASP A 92 -10.63 -10.32 27.26
CA ASP A 92 -11.29 -11.32 26.41
C ASP A 92 -11.77 -10.66 25.11
N PHE A 93 -10.92 -10.74 24.08
CA PHE A 93 -11.16 -10.11 22.78
C PHE A 93 -12.49 -10.53 22.14
N ASN A 94 -12.95 -11.77 22.35
CA ASN A 94 -14.17 -12.28 21.73
C ASN A 94 -15.46 -11.71 22.35
N ARG A 95 -15.34 -11.00 23.49
CA ARG A 95 -16.46 -10.42 24.21
C ARG A 95 -16.53 -8.90 24.10
N ILE A 96 -15.59 -8.28 23.38
CA ILE A 96 -15.60 -6.84 23.14
C ILE A 96 -16.70 -6.52 22.12
N PRO A 97 -17.60 -5.56 22.41
CA PRO A 97 -18.58 -5.11 21.43
C PRO A 97 -17.90 -4.44 20.22
N GLU A 98 -18.56 -4.46 19.06
CA GLU A 98 -18.06 -3.74 17.89
C GLU A 98 -18.16 -2.22 18.13
N GLU A 99 -17.07 -1.51 17.83
CA GLU A 99 -16.97 -0.06 17.95
C GLU A 99 -16.34 0.51 16.67
N GLY A 100 -16.71 1.75 16.33
CA GLY A 100 -16.14 2.48 15.20
C GLY A 100 -14.75 3.02 15.52
N ALA A 101 -14.02 3.48 14.51
CA ALA A 101 -12.77 4.20 14.72
C ALA A 101 -13.05 5.62 15.22
N ASP A 102 -12.30 6.07 16.24
CA ASP A 102 -12.50 7.39 16.88
C ASP A 102 -11.88 8.57 16.09
N SER A 103 -10.95 8.29 15.18
CA SER A 103 -10.15 9.31 14.52
C SER A 103 -10.82 9.85 13.26
N ILE A 104 -10.64 11.15 13.00
CA ILE A 104 -10.94 11.77 11.69
C ILE A 104 -10.13 11.15 10.54
N LEU A 105 -9.06 10.41 10.85
CA LEU A 105 -8.27 9.61 9.90
C LEU A 105 -8.69 8.13 9.86
N GLY A 106 -9.78 7.78 10.55
CA GLY A 106 -10.27 6.40 10.70
C GLY A 106 -11.26 5.96 9.62
N GLU A 107 -11.83 6.88 8.85
CA GLU A 107 -12.71 6.54 7.73
C GLU A 107 -11.93 5.90 6.58
N TYR A 108 -12.51 4.86 5.98
CA TYR A 108 -11.90 4.15 4.86
C TYR A 108 -12.93 3.77 3.79
N ALA A 109 -12.49 3.77 2.53
CA ALA A 109 -13.28 3.25 1.43
C ALA A 109 -13.07 1.74 1.24
N GLY A 110 -14.00 1.07 0.58
CA GLY A 110 -13.85 -0.36 0.24
C GLY A 110 -12.59 -0.68 -0.57
N SER A 111 -12.11 0.29 -1.38
CA SER A 111 -10.82 0.17 -2.07
C SER A 111 -9.62 0.12 -1.11
N GLY A 112 -9.70 0.75 0.06
CA GLY A 112 -8.66 0.67 1.09
C GLY A 112 -8.63 -0.69 1.79
N VAL A 113 -9.79 -1.32 1.97
CA VAL A 113 -9.92 -2.64 2.63
C VAL A 113 -9.18 -3.73 1.85
N ILE A 114 -9.21 -3.68 0.52
CA ILE A 114 -8.61 -4.71 -0.33
C ILE A 114 -7.09 -4.62 -0.45
N PHE A 115 -6.43 -3.56 0.04
CA PHE A 115 -4.95 -3.41 -0.02
C PHE A 115 -4.19 -4.59 0.62
N GLY A 116 -4.80 -5.27 1.59
CA GLY A 116 -4.19 -6.42 2.27
C GLY A 116 -4.15 -7.70 1.43
N ALA A 117 -4.85 -7.74 0.29
CA ALA A 117 -4.89 -8.88 -0.61
C ALA A 117 -4.09 -8.61 -1.89
N THR A 118 -3.44 -9.65 -2.43
CA THR A 118 -2.70 -9.54 -3.69
C THR A 118 -3.62 -9.14 -4.84
N GLY A 119 -3.23 -8.09 -5.57
CA GLY A 119 -3.99 -7.44 -6.63
C GLY A 119 -4.92 -6.34 -6.15
N GLY A 120 -5.07 -6.17 -4.82
CA GLY A 120 -5.95 -5.16 -4.26
C GLY A 120 -5.44 -3.74 -4.41
N VAL A 121 -4.12 -3.52 -4.41
CA VAL A 121 -3.52 -2.20 -4.63
C VAL A 121 -3.70 -1.78 -6.08
N ALA A 122 -3.41 -2.67 -7.02
CA ALA A 122 -3.66 -2.44 -8.44
C ALA A 122 -5.14 -2.19 -8.70
N GLU A 123 -6.05 -3.00 -8.12
CA GLU A 123 -7.48 -2.79 -8.26
C GLU A 123 -7.93 -1.42 -7.73
N ALA A 124 -7.46 -1.01 -6.55
CA ALA A 124 -7.77 0.29 -6.00
C ALA A 124 -7.26 1.44 -6.88
N ALA A 125 -6.03 1.33 -7.39
CA ALA A 125 -5.45 2.33 -8.30
C ALA A 125 -6.24 2.44 -9.61
N LEU A 126 -6.65 1.31 -10.20
CA LEU A 126 -7.41 1.28 -11.45
C LEU A 126 -8.83 1.86 -11.29
N ARG A 127 -9.48 1.59 -10.14
CA ARG A 127 -10.79 2.20 -9.81
C ARG A 127 -10.70 3.72 -9.76
N SER A 128 -9.69 4.25 -9.06
CA SER A 128 -9.46 5.70 -8.98
C SER A 128 -9.07 6.30 -10.33
N ALA A 129 -8.18 5.64 -11.07
CA ALA A 129 -7.76 6.09 -12.41
C ALA A 129 -8.95 6.16 -13.38
N HIS A 130 -9.89 5.21 -13.32
CA HIS A 130 -11.10 5.26 -14.14
C HIS A 130 -11.92 6.51 -13.85
N TYR A 131 -12.19 6.80 -12.58
CA TYR A 131 -12.94 8.00 -12.21
C TYR A 131 -12.22 9.27 -12.67
N PHE A 132 -10.91 9.38 -12.46
CA PHE A 132 -10.16 10.57 -12.87
C PHE A 132 -10.08 10.77 -14.39
N ILE A 133 -10.11 9.70 -15.18
CA ILE A 133 -10.04 9.78 -16.65
C ILE A 133 -11.42 10.00 -17.27
N THR A 134 -12.46 9.35 -16.74
CA THR A 134 -13.79 9.30 -17.37
C THR A 134 -14.80 10.24 -16.73
N GLY A 135 -14.56 10.68 -15.49
CA GLY A 135 -15.55 11.38 -14.66
C GLY A 135 -16.66 10.47 -14.12
N GLU A 136 -16.62 9.16 -14.40
CA GLU A 136 -17.65 8.21 -14.00
C GLU A 136 -17.11 7.17 -13.01
N GLU A 137 -17.94 6.84 -12.01
CA GLU A 137 -17.66 5.72 -11.12
C GLU A 137 -17.75 4.38 -11.86
N VAL A 138 -16.85 3.47 -11.49
CA VAL A 138 -16.84 2.12 -12.02
C VAL A 138 -18.06 1.35 -11.49
N LYS A 139 -19.11 1.21 -12.30
CA LYS A 139 -20.35 0.53 -11.91
C LYS A 139 -20.16 -0.96 -11.57
N LYS A 140 -19.26 -1.63 -12.29
CA LYS A 140 -18.86 -3.03 -12.05
C LYS A 140 -17.70 -3.40 -12.99
N VAL A 141 -16.48 -3.11 -12.59
CA VAL A 141 -15.32 -3.84 -13.10
C VAL A 141 -14.81 -4.62 -11.90
N GLU A 142 -15.35 -5.83 -11.75
CA GLU A 142 -14.65 -6.79 -10.91
C GLU A 142 -13.39 -7.16 -11.66
N PHE A 143 -12.26 -6.66 -11.16
CA PHE A 143 -10.93 -6.98 -11.66
C PHE A 143 -10.56 -8.42 -11.28
N ASN A 144 -11.46 -9.38 -11.51
CA ASN A 144 -11.30 -10.79 -11.15
C ASN A 144 -10.05 -11.39 -11.77
N GLN A 145 -9.57 -10.82 -12.88
CA GLN A 145 -8.34 -11.20 -13.57
C GLN A 145 -7.06 -10.95 -12.77
N ILE A 146 -7.08 -10.01 -11.80
CA ILE A 146 -5.93 -9.71 -10.92
C ILE A 146 -6.15 -10.16 -9.47
N ARG A 147 -7.29 -10.78 -9.18
CA ARG A 147 -7.60 -11.39 -7.87
C ARG A 147 -7.12 -12.84 -7.80
N GLY A 148 -7.05 -13.39 -6.58
CA GLY A 148 -6.68 -14.77 -6.33
C GLY A 148 -5.19 -14.99 -6.06
N LEU A 149 -4.83 -16.24 -5.77
CA LEU A 149 -3.51 -16.65 -5.27
C LEU A 149 -2.55 -17.11 -6.37
N GLN A 150 -2.86 -16.86 -7.64
CA GLN A 150 -1.94 -17.13 -8.73
C GLN A 150 -0.67 -16.29 -8.56
N SER A 151 0.48 -16.93 -8.74
CA SER A 151 1.81 -16.35 -8.56
C SER A 151 2.04 -15.09 -9.38
N ILE A 152 1.59 -15.10 -10.64
CA ILE A 152 1.68 -13.97 -11.56
C ILE A 152 0.31 -13.83 -12.20
N LYS A 153 -0.24 -12.63 -12.17
CA LYS A 153 -1.53 -12.30 -12.77
C LYS A 153 -1.32 -11.16 -13.75
N GLU A 154 -1.79 -11.34 -14.98
CA GLU A 154 -1.68 -10.36 -16.06
C GLU A 154 -3.07 -10.07 -16.58
N ALA A 155 -3.40 -8.79 -16.73
CA ALA A 155 -4.71 -8.37 -17.18
C ALA A 155 -4.59 -7.16 -18.12
N ARG A 156 -5.51 -7.06 -19.07
CA ARG A 156 -5.72 -5.86 -19.87
C ARG A 156 -7.04 -5.24 -19.45
N VAL A 157 -6.96 -4.04 -18.91
CA VAL A 157 -8.11 -3.30 -18.38
C VAL A 157 -8.40 -2.13 -19.30
N LYS A 158 -9.65 -2.00 -19.70
CA LYS A 158 -10.11 -0.82 -20.42
C LYS A 158 -10.46 0.31 -19.44
N ILE A 159 -9.84 1.47 -19.61
CA ILE A 159 -10.12 2.69 -18.85
C ILE A 159 -10.47 3.80 -19.84
N GLY A 160 -11.77 4.09 -19.98
CA GLY A 160 -12.26 4.97 -21.04
C GLY A 160 -11.87 4.44 -22.42
N GLN A 161 -11.06 5.20 -23.14
CA GLN A 161 -10.52 4.81 -24.45
C GLN A 161 -9.17 4.07 -24.38
N TYR A 162 -8.54 4.00 -23.21
CA TYR A 162 -7.22 3.42 -23.04
C TYR A 162 -7.30 1.96 -22.67
N ASP A 163 -6.39 1.17 -23.23
CA ASP A 163 -6.13 -0.19 -22.79
C ASP A 163 -4.87 -0.20 -21.92
N VAL A 164 -5.04 -0.59 -20.66
CA VAL A 164 -3.99 -0.58 -19.64
C VAL A 164 -3.65 -2.02 -19.29
N ASN A 165 -2.43 -2.43 -19.62
CA ASN A 165 -1.88 -3.72 -19.23
C ASN A 165 -1.32 -3.63 -17.81
N VAL A 166 -1.72 -4.58 -16.96
CA VAL A 166 -1.37 -4.64 -15.55
C VAL A 166 -0.78 -6.01 -15.24
N ALA A 167 0.28 -6.04 -14.43
CA ALA A 167 0.82 -7.27 -13.86
C ALA A 167 0.79 -7.21 -12.33
N VAL A 168 0.53 -8.34 -11.69
CA VAL A 168 0.62 -8.51 -10.23
C VAL A 168 1.52 -9.70 -9.96
N ALA A 169 2.65 -9.47 -9.31
CA ALA A 169 3.57 -10.51 -8.86
C ALA A 169 3.29 -10.82 -7.39
N HIS A 170 2.70 -11.98 -7.10
CA HIS A 170 2.50 -12.41 -5.72
C HIS A 170 3.73 -13.14 -5.20
N GLY A 171 4.55 -12.43 -4.42
CA GLY A 171 5.77 -12.98 -3.81
C GLY A 171 7.04 -12.65 -4.59
N LEU A 172 8.13 -12.42 -3.86
CA LEU A 172 9.39 -11.88 -4.41
C LEU A 172 10.05 -12.80 -5.45
N ASN A 173 9.85 -14.11 -5.35
CA ASN A 173 10.38 -15.09 -6.31
C ASN A 173 9.77 -14.96 -7.71
N HIS A 174 8.64 -14.26 -7.86
CA HIS A 174 7.99 -14.02 -9.16
C HIS A 174 8.26 -12.63 -9.74
N VAL A 175 8.88 -11.74 -8.96
CA VAL A 175 9.16 -10.36 -9.38
C VAL A 175 10.12 -10.33 -10.56
N GLU A 176 11.16 -11.16 -10.49
CA GLU A 176 12.18 -11.24 -11.54
C GLU A 176 11.59 -11.63 -12.89
N TYR A 177 10.59 -12.53 -12.92
CA TYR A 177 9.88 -12.88 -14.14
C TYR A 177 9.21 -11.66 -14.80
N VAL A 178 8.47 -10.86 -14.02
CA VAL A 178 7.75 -9.69 -14.54
C VAL A 178 8.72 -8.61 -14.99
N LEU A 179 9.76 -8.33 -14.19
CA LEU A 179 10.76 -7.31 -14.53
C LEU A 179 11.61 -7.71 -15.74
N ASN A 180 11.92 -9.00 -15.91
CA ASN A 180 12.67 -9.47 -17.07
C ASN A 180 11.89 -9.32 -18.37
N LYS A 181 10.56 -9.54 -18.38
CA LYS A 181 9.72 -9.20 -19.55
C LYS A 181 9.84 -7.73 -19.95
N VAL A 182 9.89 -6.83 -18.97
CA VAL A 182 10.08 -5.38 -19.23
C VAL A 182 11.48 -5.11 -19.79
N ARG A 183 12.52 -5.73 -19.22
CA ARG A 183 13.91 -5.59 -19.71
C ARG A 183 14.07 -6.13 -21.13
N GLU A 184 13.48 -7.28 -21.44
CA GLU A 184 13.50 -7.89 -22.77
C GLU A 184 12.81 -7.02 -23.81
N ALA A 185 11.61 -6.52 -23.49
CA ALA A 185 10.89 -5.58 -24.38
C ALA A 185 11.75 -4.33 -24.66
N LYS A 186 12.36 -3.75 -23.61
CA LYS A 186 13.26 -2.60 -23.75
C LYS A 186 14.49 -2.91 -24.60
N LYS A 187 15.14 -4.06 -24.39
CA LYS A 187 16.30 -4.51 -25.17
C LYS A 187 15.97 -4.69 -26.65
N ASN A 188 14.74 -5.14 -26.95
CA ASN A 188 14.26 -5.38 -28.30
C ASN A 188 13.58 -4.16 -28.95
N ASN A 189 13.62 -2.98 -28.32
CA ASN A 189 12.89 -1.77 -28.75
C ASN A 189 11.38 -2.00 -28.98
N GLN A 190 10.78 -2.88 -28.17
CA GLN A 190 9.35 -3.17 -28.18
C GLN A 190 8.60 -2.28 -27.16
N PRO A 191 7.30 -2.05 -27.36
CA PRO A 191 6.46 -1.41 -26.35
C PRO A 191 6.55 -2.14 -25.00
N VAL A 192 6.58 -1.38 -23.91
CA VAL A 192 6.60 -1.96 -22.55
C VAL A 192 5.32 -2.79 -22.32
N PRO A 193 5.44 -4.00 -21.76
CA PRO A 193 4.31 -4.92 -21.67
C PRO A 193 3.24 -4.48 -20.67
N TYR A 194 3.61 -3.71 -19.64
CA TYR A 194 2.71 -3.27 -18.57
C TYR A 194 2.87 -1.77 -18.30
N GLN A 195 1.76 -1.10 -18.03
CA GLN A 195 1.74 0.29 -17.54
C GLN A 195 1.67 0.35 -16.00
N LEU A 196 1.20 -0.72 -15.35
CA LEU A 196 1.14 -0.83 -13.89
C LEU A 196 1.61 -2.22 -13.46
N ILE A 197 2.49 -2.27 -12.44
CA ILE A 197 2.97 -3.52 -11.86
C ILE A 197 2.79 -3.43 -10.34
N GLU A 198 2.06 -4.38 -9.75
CA GLU A 198 2.01 -4.60 -8.30
C GLU A 198 3.00 -5.72 -7.93
N VAL A 199 3.75 -5.51 -6.85
CA VAL A 199 4.72 -6.43 -6.27
C VAL A 199 4.48 -6.57 -4.77
#